data_AF-A0A1A6Y6D3-F1
#
_entry.id   AF-A0A1A6Y6D3-F1
#
_cell.length_a   1.000
_cell.length_b   1.000
_cell.length_c   1.000
_cell.angle_alpha   90.00
_cell.angle_beta   90.00
_cell.angle_gamma   90.00
#
_symmetry.space_group_name_H-M   'P 1'
#
loop_
_entity.id
_entity.type
_entity.pdbx_description
1 polymer ?
#
loop_
_entity_poly.entity_id
_entity_poly.type
_entity_poly.pdbx_seq_one_letter_code
_entity_poly.pdbx_strand_id
1 'polypeptide(L)'
;MARPSKYSQKLAEQICERLADGESLRTICSGNGMPKRSTVFRWLTENQAFRDQYAHAREAQADAYAEDTIDISDEECTMVRASKHGTADDDGEGNTEVVFDPTAVARNRLRVDARKWYAGKLAPKKYGNNQTVEHRGRVTLESLVAGIGDDAEQE
;
A
#
# COMPACT_ATOMS: atom_id res chain seq x y z
N MET A 1 -28.84 -3.44 17.47
CA MET A 1 -27.71 -3.30 18.41
C MET A 1 -26.71 -4.42 18.13
N ALA A 2 -25.48 -4.10 17.76
CA ALA A 2 -24.47 -5.11 17.43
C ALA A 2 -23.95 -5.75 18.72
N ARG A 3 -24.10 -7.07 18.85
CA ARG A 3 -23.49 -7.85 19.94
C ARG A 3 -21.97 -7.65 19.84
N PRO A 4 -21.29 -7.17 20.90
CA PRO A 4 -19.83 -7.11 20.89
C PRO A 4 -19.31 -8.52 20.61
N SER A 5 -18.57 -8.70 19.52
CA SER A 5 -17.83 -9.94 19.32
C SER A 5 -16.85 -10.06 20.49
N LYS A 6 -16.92 -11.16 21.23
CA LYS A 6 -15.91 -11.48 22.23
C LYS A 6 -14.59 -11.78 21.50
N TYR A 7 -13.49 -11.38 22.11
CA TYR A 7 -12.16 -11.73 21.59
C TYR A 7 -12.02 -13.25 21.52
N SER A 8 -11.50 -13.75 20.41
CA SER A 8 -11.05 -15.13 20.29
C SER A 8 -9.76 -15.17 19.49
N GLN A 9 -8.83 -16.03 19.92
CA GLN A 9 -7.53 -16.19 19.26
C GLN A 9 -7.70 -16.62 17.80
N LYS A 10 -8.66 -17.52 17.52
CA LYS A 10 -9.00 -17.94 16.15
C LYS A 10 -9.46 -16.79 15.25
N LEU A 11 -10.25 -15.85 15.76
CA LEU A 11 -10.67 -14.67 14.98
C LEU A 11 -9.50 -13.72 14.76
N ALA A 12 -8.64 -13.54 15.76
CA ALA A 12 -7.43 -12.73 15.64
C ALA A 12 -6.49 -13.28 14.56
N GLU A 13 -6.24 -14.59 14.57
CA GLU A 13 -5.44 -15.30 13.56
C GLU A 13 -6.05 -15.13 12.17
N GLN A 14 -7.36 -15.37 12.02
CA GLN A 14 -8.04 -15.22 10.73
C GLN A 14 -7.97 -13.79 10.18
N ILE A 15 -7.99 -12.77 11.05
CA ILE A 15 -7.79 -11.37 10.63
C ILE A 15 -6.35 -11.16 10.18
N CYS A 16 -5.36 -11.68 10.93
CA CYS A 16 -3.95 -11.52 10.59
C CYS A 16 -3.58 -12.21 9.29
N GLU A 17 -4.09 -13.42 9.05
CA GLU A 17 -3.88 -14.19 7.82
C GLU A 17 -4.39 -13.41 6.59
N ARG A 18 -5.67 -13.02 6.60
CA ARG A 18 -6.25 -12.25 5.48
C ARG A 18 -5.56 -10.90 5.27
N LEU A 19 -5.10 -10.27 6.35
CA LEU A 19 -4.35 -9.02 6.28
C LEU A 19 -3.01 -9.24 5.59
N ALA A 20 -2.28 -10.30 5.98
CA ALA A 20 -1.02 -10.69 5.38
C ALA A 20 -1.18 -10.99 3.88
N ASP A 21 -2.30 -11.56 3.47
CA ASP A 21 -2.66 -11.81 2.05
C ASP A 21 -3.03 -10.53 1.26
N GLY A 22 -2.91 -9.33 1.86
CA GLY A 22 -3.18 -8.07 1.16
C GLY A 22 -4.60 -7.51 1.36
N GLU A 23 -5.51 -8.22 2.05
CA GLU A 23 -6.84 -7.68 2.28
C GLU A 23 -6.84 -6.48 3.24
N SER A 24 -7.63 -5.46 2.90
CA SER A 24 -7.80 -4.34 3.80
C SER A 24 -8.61 -4.74 5.03
N LEU A 25 -8.27 -4.21 6.21
CA LEU A 25 -9.07 -4.41 7.44
C LEU A 25 -10.55 -4.00 7.24
N ARG A 26 -10.82 -3.03 6.35
CA ARG A 26 -12.20 -2.65 6.00
C ARG A 26 -12.92 -3.80 5.29
N THR A 27 -12.28 -4.43 4.32
CA THR A 27 -12.83 -5.57 3.57
C THR A 27 -13.07 -6.75 4.51
N ILE A 28 -12.07 -7.08 5.35
CA ILE A 28 -12.16 -8.17 6.32
C ILE A 28 -13.35 -7.95 7.26
N CYS A 29 -13.47 -6.77 7.88
CA CYS A 29 -14.57 -6.45 8.81
C CYS A 29 -15.96 -6.34 8.16
N SER A 30 -16.06 -6.31 6.82
CA SER A 30 -17.33 -6.35 6.09
C SER A 30 -17.84 -7.77 5.86
N GLY A 31 -17.00 -8.80 6.07
CA GLY A 31 -17.38 -10.20 5.92
C GLY A 31 -18.41 -10.65 6.97
N ASN A 32 -19.20 -11.67 6.61
CA ASN A 32 -20.12 -12.28 7.57
C ASN A 32 -19.34 -12.95 8.71
N GLY A 33 -19.80 -12.78 9.95
CA GLY A 33 -19.14 -13.33 11.14
C GLY A 33 -17.88 -12.58 11.61
N MET A 34 -17.49 -11.48 10.94
CA MET A 34 -16.29 -10.71 11.31
C MET A 34 -16.59 -9.61 12.33
N PRO A 35 -15.64 -9.32 13.25
CA PRO A 35 -15.78 -8.21 14.18
C PRO A 35 -15.78 -6.87 13.45
N LYS A 36 -16.49 -5.88 14.02
CA LYS A 36 -16.41 -4.50 13.54
C LYS A 36 -15.00 -3.94 13.78
N ARG A 37 -14.57 -3.00 12.93
CA ARG A 37 -13.26 -2.33 13.04
C ARG A 37 -12.98 -1.78 14.44
N SER A 38 -13.94 -1.14 15.08
CA SER A 38 -13.80 -0.59 16.45
C SER A 38 -13.45 -1.69 17.46
N THR A 39 -14.03 -2.88 17.31
CA THR A 39 -13.73 -4.03 18.17
C THR A 39 -12.31 -4.54 17.95
N VAL A 40 -11.83 -4.60 16.70
CA VAL A 40 -10.44 -4.99 16.40
C VAL A 40 -9.44 -4.01 17.01
N PHE A 41 -9.65 -2.71 16.85
CA PHE A 41 -8.78 -1.69 17.47
C PHE A 41 -8.78 -1.78 18.98
N ARG A 42 -9.93 -2.06 19.60
CA ARG A 42 -10.01 -2.29 21.04
C ARG A 42 -9.19 -3.51 21.47
N TRP A 43 -9.27 -4.62 20.74
CA TRP A 43 -8.46 -5.82 21.02
C TRP A 43 -6.96 -5.55 20.88
N LEU A 44 -6.56 -4.72 19.90
CA LEU A 44 -5.16 -4.29 19.78
C LEU A 44 -4.73 -3.50 21.03
N THR A 45 -5.56 -2.60 21.57
CA THR A 45 -5.18 -1.89 22.80
C THR A 45 -5.10 -2.82 24.02
N GLU A 46 -6.00 -3.80 24.13
CA GLU A 46 -6.16 -4.65 25.32
C GLU A 46 -5.21 -5.88 25.34
N ASN A 47 -4.74 -6.37 24.19
CA ASN A 47 -3.98 -7.62 24.09
C ASN A 47 -2.65 -7.43 23.36
N GLN A 48 -1.54 -7.61 24.09
CA GLN A 48 -0.19 -7.47 23.54
C GLN A 48 0.15 -8.55 22.51
N ALA A 49 -0.15 -9.81 22.77
CA ALA A 49 0.12 -10.90 21.84
C ALA A 49 -0.58 -10.69 20.49
N PHE A 50 -1.82 -10.18 20.51
CA PHE A 50 -2.53 -9.84 19.27
C PHE A 50 -1.90 -8.66 18.54
N ARG A 51 -1.40 -7.63 19.24
CA ARG A 51 -0.67 -6.53 18.60
C ARG A 51 0.57 -7.01 17.87
N ASP A 52 1.34 -7.90 18.48
CA ASP A 52 2.58 -8.42 17.90
C ASP A 52 2.27 -9.26 16.65
N GLN A 53 1.27 -10.15 16.73
CA GLN A 53 0.77 -10.90 15.56
C GLN A 53 0.28 -9.98 14.45
N TYR A 54 -0.48 -8.95 14.80
CA TYR A 54 -1.00 -7.98 13.84
C TYR A 54 0.11 -7.13 13.19
N ALA A 55 1.16 -6.80 13.94
CA ALA A 55 2.33 -6.10 13.40
C ALA A 55 3.07 -6.97 12.37
N HIS A 56 3.31 -8.26 12.68
CA HIS A 56 3.89 -9.19 11.71
C HIS A 56 3.01 -9.40 10.47
N ALA A 57 1.68 -9.48 10.65
CA ALA A 57 0.75 -9.53 9.53
C ALA A 57 0.81 -8.27 8.65
N ARG A 58 1.05 -7.09 9.24
CA ARG A 58 1.26 -5.84 8.49
C ARG A 58 2.60 -5.83 7.74
N GLU A 59 3.64 -6.43 8.29
CA GLU A 59 4.91 -6.61 7.57
C GLU A 59 4.71 -7.53 6.36
N ALA A 60 4.08 -8.69 6.55
CA ALA A 60 3.78 -9.63 5.46
C ALA A 60 2.83 -9.03 4.40
N GLN A 61 1.88 -8.20 4.82
CA GLN A 61 0.99 -7.47 3.92
C GLN A 61 1.76 -6.56 2.94
N ALA A 62 2.93 -6.04 3.33
CA ALA A 62 3.76 -5.26 2.43
C ALA A 62 4.28 -6.11 1.25
N ASP A 63 4.61 -7.38 1.51
CA ASP A 63 5.04 -8.34 0.49
C ASP A 63 3.88 -8.65 -0.46
N ALA A 64 2.68 -8.93 0.07
CA ALA A 64 1.50 -9.15 -0.76
C ALA A 64 1.18 -7.94 -1.66
N TYR A 65 1.31 -6.70 -1.15
CA TYR A 65 1.12 -5.51 -1.98
C TYR A 65 2.19 -5.31 -3.05
N ALA A 66 3.40 -5.80 -2.82
CA ALA A 66 4.46 -5.79 -3.82
C ALA A 66 4.17 -6.79 -4.95
N GLU A 67 3.71 -8.00 -4.62
CA GLU A 67 3.31 -9.01 -5.62
C GLU A 67 2.06 -8.56 -6.40
N ASP A 68 1.02 -8.06 -5.72
CA ASP A 68 -0.18 -7.47 -6.33
C ASP A 68 0.17 -6.39 -7.38
N THR A 69 1.27 -5.65 -7.14
CA THR A 69 1.71 -4.58 -8.04
C THR A 69 2.18 -5.13 -9.38
N ILE A 70 2.79 -6.32 -9.40
CA ILE A 70 3.22 -7.00 -10.62
C ILE A 70 1.97 -7.43 -11.39
N ASP A 71 1.06 -8.14 -10.74
CA ASP A 71 -0.19 -8.62 -11.36
C ASP A 71 -1.03 -7.47 -11.94
N ILE A 72 -1.15 -6.33 -11.24
CA ILE A 72 -1.90 -5.17 -11.72
C ILE A 72 -1.20 -4.47 -12.89
N SER A 73 0.14 -4.51 -12.92
CA SER A 73 0.91 -3.94 -14.03
C SER A 73 0.78 -4.79 -15.29
N ASP A 74 0.75 -6.12 -15.12
CA ASP A 74 0.65 -7.11 -16.19
C ASP A 74 -0.80 -7.36 -16.65
N GLU A 75 -1.79 -6.87 -15.90
CA GLU A 75 -3.21 -6.90 -16.29
C GLU A 75 -3.39 -6.20 -17.64
N GLU A 76 -3.58 -7.00 -18.70
CA GLU A 76 -3.87 -6.49 -20.04
C GLU A 76 -5.13 -5.63 -19.97
N CYS A 77 -4.98 -4.32 -20.14
CA CYS A 77 -6.08 -3.38 -20.10
C CYS A 77 -7.14 -3.83 -21.11
N THR A 78 -8.27 -4.30 -20.59
CA THR A 78 -9.34 -4.95 -21.33
C THR A 78 -9.70 -4.13 -22.56
N MET A 79 -9.37 -4.69 -23.72
CA MET A 79 -9.84 -4.25 -25.02
C MET A 79 -11.36 -4.08 -24.93
N VAL A 80 -11.84 -2.84 -24.98
CA VAL A 80 -13.29 -2.61 -25.02
C VAL A 80 -13.71 -2.79 -26.47
N ARG A 81 -14.60 -3.75 -26.71
CA ARG A 81 -15.30 -3.85 -27.99
C ARG A 81 -16.24 -2.66 -28.10
N ALA A 82 -15.79 -1.59 -28.77
CA ALA A 82 -16.65 -0.47 -29.06
C ALA A 82 -17.46 -0.82 -30.32
N SER A 83 -18.79 -0.74 -30.23
CA SER A 83 -19.62 -0.65 -31.43
C SER A 83 -19.28 0.68 -32.10
N LYS A 84 -18.79 0.66 -33.33
CA LYS A 84 -18.56 1.87 -34.12
C LYS A 84 -19.83 2.72 -34.06
N HIS A 85 -19.73 3.98 -33.66
CA HIS A 85 -20.82 4.93 -33.86
C HIS A 85 -20.84 5.23 -35.36
N GLY A 86 -21.54 4.39 -36.12
CA GLY A 86 -21.60 4.49 -37.57
C GLY A 86 -22.10 5.88 -37.95
N THR A 87 -21.22 6.68 -38.56
CA THR A 87 -21.67 7.74 -39.47
C THR A 87 -22.47 7.08 -40.60
N ALA A 88 -23.43 7.81 -41.18
CA ALA A 88 -24.44 7.28 -42.10
C ALA A 88 -23.90 6.57 -43.36
N ASP A 89 -22.58 6.58 -43.59
CA ASP A 89 -21.89 6.03 -44.76
C ASP A 89 -21.03 4.78 -44.44
N ASP A 90 -21.25 4.11 -43.30
CA ASP A 90 -20.44 2.93 -42.90
C ASP A 90 -20.86 1.65 -43.65
N ASP A 91 -19.89 0.98 -44.27
CA ASP A 91 -20.01 -0.16 -45.20
C ASP A 91 -20.38 -1.50 -44.53
N GLY A 92 -20.71 -1.50 -43.25
CA GLY A 92 -21.31 -2.64 -42.57
C GLY A 92 -20.39 -3.85 -42.39
N GLU A 93 -19.09 -3.72 -42.65
CA GLU A 93 -18.11 -4.68 -42.16
C GLU A 93 -17.97 -4.44 -40.66
N GLY A 94 -18.70 -5.23 -39.86
CA GLY A 94 -18.77 -5.19 -38.40
C GLY A 94 -17.45 -5.49 -37.68
N ASN A 95 -16.37 -4.83 -38.09
CA ASN A 95 -15.08 -4.87 -37.45
C ASN A 95 -15.22 -4.26 -36.06
N THR A 96 -14.98 -5.10 -35.06
CA THR A 96 -14.89 -4.71 -33.67
C THR A 96 -13.61 -3.89 -33.52
N GLU A 97 -13.73 -2.59 -33.29
CA GLU A 97 -12.58 -1.78 -32.92
C GLU A 97 -12.16 -2.13 -31.50
N VAL A 98 -10.89 -2.54 -31.36
CA VAL A 98 -10.23 -2.71 -30.08
C VAL A 98 -9.74 -1.33 -29.66
N VAL A 99 -10.48 -0.68 -28.77
CA VAL A 99 -10.09 0.61 -28.21
C VAL A 99 -9.40 0.38 -26.86
N PHE A 100 -8.22 0.96 -26.69
CA PHE A 100 -7.55 1.05 -25.40
C PHE A 100 -8.34 1.98 -24.48
N ASP A 101 -8.74 1.51 -23.28
CA ASP A 101 -9.41 2.35 -22.28
C ASP A 101 -8.37 3.13 -21.46
N PRO A 102 -8.18 4.44 -21.69
CA PRO A 102 -7.24 5.25 -20.91
C PRO A 102 -7.60 5.34 -19.42
N THR A 103 -8.87 5.15 -19.07
CA THR A 103 -9.35 5.18 -17.68
C THR A 103 -8.85 3.95 -16.93
N ALA A 104 -8.86 2.79 -17.58
CA ALA A 104 -8.36 1.55 -17.01
C ALA A 104 -6.85 1.62 -16.74
N VAL A 105 -6.07 2.20 -17.67
CA VAL A 105 -4.63 2.44 -17.49
C VAL A 105 -4.38 3.39 -16.32
N ALA A 106 -5.11 4.52 -16.26
CA ALA A 106 -4.97 5.49 -15.17
C ALA A 106 -5.34 4.89 -13.80
N ARG A 107 -6.37 4.05 -13.75
CA ARG A 107 -6.78 3.32 -12.55
C ARG A 107 -5.72 2.33 -12.11
N ASN A 108 -5.15 1.54 -13.02
CA ASN A 108 -4.12 0.55 -12.69
C ASN A 108 -2.84 1.23 -12.19
N ARG A 109 -2.43 2.33 -12.83
CA ARG A 109 -1.35 3.19 -12.34
C ARG A 109 -1.61 3.68 -10.91
N LEU A 110 -2.80 4.21 -10.63
CA LEU A 110 -3.17 4.67 -9.28
C LEU A 110 -3.15 3.53 -8.26
N ARG A 111 -3.61 2.33 -8.63
CA ARG A 111 -3.59 1.14 -7.77
C ARG A 111 -2.17 0.70 -7.43
N VAL A 112 -1.27 0.72 -8.40
CA VAL A 112 0.16 0.43 -8.24
C VAL A 112 0.82 1.45 -7.33
N ASP A 113 0.62 2.74 -7.59
CA ASP A 113 1.24 3.81 -6.81
C ASP A 113 0.77 3.80 -5.34
N ALA A 114 -0.53 3.57 -5.10
CA ALA A 114 -1.08 3.45 -3.76
C ALA A 114 -0.49 2.24 -2.99
N ARG A 115 -0.34 1.10 -3.65
CA ARG A 115 0.25 -0.13 -3.05
C ARG A 115 1.73 0.04 -2.75
N LYS A 116 2.52 0.57 -3.68
CA LYS A 116 3.94 0.90 -3.46
C LYS A 116 4.12 1.83 -2.28
N TRP A 117 3.33 2.91 -2.22
CA TRP A 117 3.38 3.86 -1.11
C TRP A 117 3.06 3.17 0.22
N TYR A 118 2.01 2.35 0.27
CA TYR A 118 1.61 1.68 1.50
C TYR A 118 2.63 0.61 1.93
N ALA A 119 3.14 -0.21 1.01
CA ALA A 119 4.19 -1.19 1.28
C ALA A 119 5.47 -0.54 1.84
N GLY A 120 5.88 0.61 1.29
CA GLY A 120 7.00 1.39 1.82
C GLY A 120 6.78 1.97 3.22
N LYS A 121 5.52 2.16 3.64
CA LYS A 121 5.18 2.58 5.01
C LYS A 121 5.09 1.42 5.99
N LEU A 122 4.63 0.25 5.54
CA LEU A 122 4.51 -0.95 6.36
C LEU A 122 5.88 -1.59 6.63
N ALA A 123 6.73 -1.68 5.61
CA ALA A 123 8.07 -2.26 5.70
C ALA A 123 9.13 -1.32 5.11
N PRO A 124 9.46 -0.21 5.79
CA PRO A 124 10.38 0.81 5.27
C PRO A 124 11.81 0.28 5.05
N LYS A 125 12.22 -0.77 5.75
CA LYS A 125 13.53 -1.39 5.56
C LYS A 125 13.65 -2.12 4.21
N LYS A 126 12.55 -2.73 3.72
CA LYS A 126 12.52 -3.57 2.51
C LYS A 126 12.04 -2.79 1.28
N TYR A 127 10.97 -2.01 1.43
CA TYR A 127 10.31 -1.29 0.35
C TYR A 127 10.37 0.24 0.50
N GLY A 128 11.08 0.75 1.52
CA GLY A 128 11.30 2.18 1.67
C GLY A 128 12.26 2.72 0.61
N ASN A 129 12.14 4.00 0.31
CA ASN A 129 13.08 4.69 -0.56
C ASN A 129 14.41 4.85 0.17
N ASN A 130 15.36 3.94 -0.09
CA ASN A 130 16.72 4.05 0.40
C ASN A 130 17.54 4.90 -0.56
N GLN A 131 18.15 5.97 -0.06
CA GLN A 131 19.04 6.83 -0.83
C GLN A 131 20.44 6.79 -0.21
N THR A 132 21.38 6.21 -0.93
CA THR A 132 22.80 6.32 -0.61
C THR A 132 23.34 7.59 -1.27
N VAL A 133 23.73 8.58 -0.46
CA VAL A 133 24.28 9.85 -0.95
C VAL A 133 25.79 9.81 -0.86
N GLU A 134 26.46 9.71 -2.00
CA GLU A 134 27.90 9.93 -2.07
C GLU A 134 28.19 11.43 -2.10
N HIS A 135 28.78 11.95 -1.03
CA HIS A 135 29.21 13.35 -0.96
C HIS A 135 30.68 13.48 -1.37
N ARG A 136 30.94 14.20 -2.48
CA ARG A 136 32.31 14.51 -2.96
C ARG A 136 32.80 15.92 -2.58
N GLY A 137 32.21 16.53 -1.56
CA GLY A 137 32.69 17.82 -1.04
C GLY A 137 34.05 17.67 -0.36
N ARG A 138 34.98 18.57 -0.67
CA ARG A 138 36.26 18.68 0.04
C ARG A 138 35.98 19.27 1.43
N VAL A 139 36.07 18.46 2.47
CA VAL A 139 36.02 18.95 3.86
C VAL A 139 37.36 19.59 4.17
N THR A 140 37.42 20.92 4.24
CA THR A 140 38.61 21.66 4.69
C THR A 140 38.57 21.79 6.22
N LEU A 141 39.72 21.62 6.88
CA LEU A 141 39.86 21.66 8.35
C LEU A 141 39.45 23.00 8.98
N GLU A 142 39.34 24.07 8.19
CA GLU A 142 38.92 25.42 8.63
C GLU A 142 37.48 25.45 9.16
N SER A 143 36.58 24.61 8.64
CA SER A 143 35.17 24.59 9.07
C SER A 143 34.92 23.84 10.39
N LEU A 144 35.89 23.04 10.87
CA LEU A 144 35.81 22.38 12.18
C LEU A 144 36.24 23.30 13.33
N VAL A 145 37.12 24.28 13.08
CA VAL A 145 37.66 25.17 14.12
C VAL A 145 36.68 26.30 14.45
N ALA A 146 35.87 26.75 13.48
CA ALA A 146 34.87 27.81 13.68
C ALA A 146 33.72 27.44 14.65
N GLY A 147 33.56 26.16 15.03
CA GLY A 147 32.51 25.72 15.95
C GLY A 147 32.94 25.52 17.40
N ILE A 148 34.23 25.67 17.72
CA ILE A 148 34.79 25.38 19.06
C ILE A 148 35.16 26.68 19.82
N GLY A 149 35.17 27.84 19.16
CA GLY A 149 35.80 29.06 19.67
C GLY A 149 34.90 30.17 20.25
N ASP A 150 33.57 30.09 20.15
CA ASP A 150 32.69 31.28 20.38
C ASP A 150 31.93 31.31 21.73
N ASP A 151 32.32 30.49 22.72
CA ASP A 151 31.67 30.44 24.05
C ASP A 151 32.59 30.86 25.22
N ALA A 152 33.74 31.50 24.96
CA ALA A 152 34.74 31.79 26.00
C ALA A 152 34.97 33.27 26.36
N GLU A 153 34.26 34.23 25.76
CA GLU A 153 34.44 35.67 26.10
C GLU A 153 33.11 36.43 26.16
N GLN A 154 32.36 36.26 27.25
CA GLN A 154 31.49 37.31 27.80
C GLN A 154 31.60 37.29 29.33
N GLU A 155 32.54 38.09 29.85
CA GLU A 155 32.51 38.64 31.21
C GLU A 155 32.00 40.09 31.14
#